data_AF-A0A3S4TY86-F1
#
_entry.id   AF-A0A3S4TY86-F1
#
_cell.length_a   1.000
_cell.length_b   1.000
_cell.length_c   1.000
_cell.angle_alpha   90.00
_cell.angle_beta   90.00
_cell.angle_gamma   90.00
#
_symmetry.space_group_name_H-M   'P 1'
#
loop_
_entity.id
_entity.type
_entity.pdbx_description
1 polymer ?
#
loop_
_entity_poly.entity_id
_entity_poly.type
_entity_poly.pdbx_seq_one_letter_code
_entity_poly.pdbx_strand_id
1 'polypeptide(L)'
;MQIIHYSVNVMNDDGVIIASGNPKRLSQRHTGAVLALRENRVVEVDQLLAQKWNFEAQPGINLPIHYLGKVIGVVGISGDPTQVKQYAELVKMTAELIVEQHALLEQERWRHRYKEEFILQLLHGNLNWQEIEQQAEFFSFDLTKSRVAILIKLLHPNSDSLQHLINYLEQPEFAQDVAILSLDQVVVLKHRLCQPYFLSK
;
A
#
# COMPACT_ATOMS: atom_id res chain seq x y z
N MET A 1 -15.28 2.81 23.16
CA MET A 1 -15.26 4.27 23.02
C MET A 1 -15.45 4.58 21.54
N GLN A 2 -16.56 5.20 21.13
CA GLN A 2 -16.73 5.67 19.75
C GLN A 2 -16.26 7.12 19.66
N ILE A 3 -15.38 7.42 18.71
CA ILE A 3 -14.83 8.78 18.50
C ILE A 3 -15.84 9.67 17.78
N ILE A 4 -16.65 9.08 16.90
CA ILE A 4 -17.72 9.76 16.15
C ILE A 4 -19.04 9.11 16.55
N HIS A 5 -19.96 9.89 17.12
CA HIS A 5 -21.29 9.43 17.57
C HIS A 5 -22.31 9.30 16.42
N TYR A 6 -21.86 9.50 15.19
CA TYR A 6 -22.64 9.45 13.95
C TYR A 6 -22.30 8.21 13.13
N SER A 7 -23.26 7.71 12.36
CA SER A 7 -23.04 6.56 11.47
C SER A 7 -22.17 6.97 10.28
N VAL A 8 -20.99 6.38 10.17
CA VAL A 8 -20.07 6.54 9.04
C VAL A 8 -20.31 5.40 8.04
N ASN A 9 -20.27 5.74 6.76
CA ASN A 9 -20.42 4.83 5.63
C ASN A 9 -19.30 5.06 4.63
N VAL A 10 -18.82 4.00 4.01
CA VAL A 10 -17.87 4.04 2.89
C VAL A 10 -18.52 3.36 1.71
N MET A 11 -18.47 4.00 0.55
CA MET A 11 -19.04 3.50 -0.70
C MET A 11 -17.95 3.35 -1.76
N ASN A 12 -18.09 2.34 -2.61
CA ASN A 12 -17.22 2.16 -3.78
C ASN A 12 -17.54 3.18 -4.90
N ASP A 13 -16.84 3.04 -6.02
CA ASP A 13 -16.97 3.83 -7.25
C ASP A 13 -18.33 3.70 -7.97
N ASP A 14 -19.15 2.71 -7.62
CA ASP A 14 -20.54 2.58 -8.08
C ASP A 14 -21.59 3.22 -7.13
N GLY A 15 -21.13 3.71 -5.97
CA GLY A 15 -21.97 4.24 -4.90
C GLY A 15 -22.65 3.17 -4.04
N VAL A 16 -22.10 1.95 -4.03
CA VAL A 16 -22.55 0.83 -3.18
C VAL A 16 -21.82 0.88 -1.84
N ILE A 17 -22.56 0.75 -0.74
CA ILE A 17 -22.02 0.77 0.63
C ILE A 17 -21.23 -0.52 0.89
N ILE A 18 -19.92 -0.37 1.09
CA ILE A 18 -18.97 -1.47 1.37
C ILE A 18 -18.57 -1.55 2.84
N ALA A 19 -18.74 -0.46 3.60
CA ALA A 19 -18.59 -0.44 5.06
C ALA A 19 -19.60 0.53 5.67
N SER A 20 -20.15 0.19 6.84
CA SER A 20 -21.13 1.03 7.53
C SER A 20 -21.12 0.78 9.04
N GLY A 21 -21.33 1.85 9.81
CA GLY A 21 -21.67 1.75 11.23
C GLY A 21 -23.07 1.14 11.49
N ASN A 22 -23.90 0.99 10.45
CA ASN A 22 -25.17 0.26 10.50
C ASN A 22 -25.13 -0.92 9.50
N PRO A 23 -24.90 -2.16 9.97
CA PRO A 23 -24.76 -3.33 9.10
C PRO A 23 -25.94 -3.57 8.16
N LYS A 24 -27.15 -3.11 8.51
CA LYS A 24 -28.34 -3.22 7.65
C LYS A 24 -28.21 -2.48 6.31
N ARG A 25 -27.24 -1.56 6.20
CA ARG A 25 -27.01 -0.75 4.99
C ARG A 25 -25.96 -1.33 4.05
N LEU A 26 -25.23 -2.37 4.44
CA LEU A 26 -24.21 -2.97 3.59
C LEU A 26 -24.82 -3.46 2.27
N SER A 27 -24.05 -3.32 1.18
CA SER A 27 -24.44 -3.66 -0.19
C SER A 27 -25.61 -2.86 -0.77
N GLN A 28 -26.10 -1.84 -0.08
CA GLN A 28 -27.12 -0.95 -0.61
C GLN A 28 -26.49 0.17 -1.42
N ARG A 29 -27.16 0.58 -2.49
CA ARG A 29 -26.76 1.75 -3.27
C ARG A 29 -27.21 3.03 -2.57
N HIS A 30 -26.34 4.03 -2.49
CA HIS A 30 -26.63 5.29 -1.79
C HIS A 30 -26.77 6.46 -2.77
N THR A 31 -27.99 7.00 -2.91
CA THR A 31 -28.29 8.07 -3.87
C THR A 31 -27.38 9.30 -3.70
N GLY A 32 -27.13 9.72 -2.46
CA GLY A 32 -26.20 10.82 -2.17
C GLY A 32 -24.73 10.55 -2.58
N ALA A 33 -24.29 9.28 -2.54
CA ALA A 33 -22.94 8.91 -2.95
C ALA A 33 -22.83 8.87 -4.48
N VAL A 34 -23.84 8.34 -5.17
CA VAL A 34 -23.91 8.34 -6.64
C VAL A 34 -23.85 9.78 -7.19
N LEU A 35 -24.51 10.72 -6.53
CA LEU A 35 -24.44 12.13 -6.91
C LEU A 35 -23.04 12.72 -6.68
N ALA A 36 -22.44 12.45 -5.52
CA ALA A 36 -21.09 12.91 -5.19
C ALA A 36 -20.03 12.38 -6.16
N LEU A 37 -20.15 11.11 -6.59
CA LEU A 37 -19.28 10.48 -7.60
C LEU A 37 -19.43 11.16 -8.96
N ARG A 38 -20.67 11.33 -9.43
CA ARG A 38 -20.97 11.89 -10.77
C ARG A 38 -20.54 13.34 -10.91
N GLU A 39 -20.79 14.13 -9.87
CA GLU A 39 -20.56 15.58 -9.90
C GLU A 39 -19.21 15.97 -9.29
N ASN A 40 -18.45 14.99 -8.77
CA ASN A 40 -17.18 15.19 -8.08
C ASN A 40 -17.23 16.34 -7.07
N ARG A 41 -18.25 16.34 -6.21
CA ARG A 41 -18.45 17.38 -5.21
C ARG A 41 -19.05 16.84 -3.93
N VAL A 42 -18.95 17.65 -2.88
CA VAL A 42 -19.66 17.41 -1.62
C VAL A 42 -21.17 17.49 -1.85
N VAL A 43 -21.89 16.51 -1.30
CA VAL A 43 -23.36 16.45 -1.32
C VAL A 43 -23.86 16.45 0.11
N GLU A 44 -24.47 17.56 0.51
CA GLU A 44 -25.19 17.71 1.77
C GLU A 44 -26.66 17.34 1.54
N VAL A 45 -27.20 16.47 2.39
CA VAL A 45 -28.59 16.05 2.38
C VAL A 45 -29.23 16.50 3.68
N ASP A 46 -30.13 17.47 3.60
CA ASP A 46 -30.95 17.88 4.72
C ASP A 46 -32.24 17.05 4.81
N GLN A 47 -33.07 17.32 5.82
CA GLN A 47 -34.31 16.59 6.05
C GLN A 47 -35.36 16.82 4.95
N LEU A 48 -35.39 18.00 4.34
CA LEU A 48 -36.32 18.34 3.25
C LEU A 48 -35.93 17.60 1.96
N LEU A 49 -34.64 17.52 1.66
CA LEU A 49 -34.11 16.81 0.50
C LEU A 49 -34.26 15.30 0.67
N ALA A 50 -34.03 14.77 1.87
CA ALA A 50 -34.28 13.37 2.18
C ALA A 50 -35.75 12.98 1.92
N GLN A 51 -36.71 13.82 2.30
CA GLN A 51 -38.14 13.62 2.00
C GLN A 51 -38.41 13.62 0.50
N LYS A 52 -37.82 14.56 -0.25
CA LYS A 52 -37.96 14.64 -1.72
C LYS A 52 -37.39 13.41 -2.43
N TRP A 53 -36.43 12.72 -1.83
CA TRP A 53 -35.83 11.48 -2.34
C TRP A 53 -36.48 10.23 -1.75
N ASN A 54 -37.72 10.30 -1.26
CA ASN A 54 -38.44 9.17 -0.66
C ASN A 54 -37.65 8.44 0.45
N PHE A 55 -36.78 9.18 1.17
CA PHE A 55 -35.89 8.64 2.21
C PHE A 55 -34.89 7.58 1.74
N GLU A 56 -34.61 7.50 0.43
CA GLU A 56 -33.52 6.68 -0.10
C GLU A 56 -32.14 7.11 0.42
N ALA A 57 -32.01 8.37 0.85
CA ALA A 57 -30.89 8.88 1.62
C ALA A 57 -31.34 9.47 2.95
N GLN A 58 -30.57 9.20 4.00
CA GLN A 58 -30.74 9.85 5.29
C GLN A 58 -30.06 11.23 5.29
N PRO A 59 -30.48 12.16 6.17
CA PRO A 59 -29.76 13.40 6.37
C PRO A 59 -28.29 13.13 6.71
N GLY A 60 -27.40 13.94 6.14
CA GLY A 60 -25.96 13.76 6.30
C GLY A 60 -25.17 14.44 5.20
N ILE A 61 -23.89 14.10 5.16
CA ILE A 61 -22.95 14.64 4.17
C ILE A 61 -22.23 13.48 3.48
N ASN A 62 -22.03 13.60 2.16
CA ASN A 62 -21.29 12.65 1.35
C ASN A 62 -20.14 13.39 0.65
N LEU A 63 -18.91 12.90 0.84
CA LEU A 63 -17.71 13.49 0.27
C LEU A 63 -17.01 12.47 -0.63
N PRO A 64 -16.67 12.84 -1.88
CA PRO A 64 -15.86 12.00 -2.74
C PRO A 64 -14.45 11.83 -2.15
N ILE A 65 -13.93 10.61 -2.22
CA ILE A 65 -12.56 10.23 -1.87
C ILE A 65 -11.74 10.29 -3.16
N HIS A 66 -10.60 10.97 -3.10
CA HIS A 66 -9.70 11.16 -4.22
C HIS A 66 -8.39 10.41 -4.03
N TYR A 67 -7.89 9.83 -5.12
CA TYR A 67 -6.52 9.34 -5.21
C TYR A 67 -5.96 9.70 -6.58
N LEU A 68 -4.80 10.36 -6.61
CA LEU A 68 -4.18 10.90 -7.83
C LEU A 68 -5.15 11.73 -8.70
N GLY A 69 -5.97 12.56 -8.05
CA GLY A 69 -6.96 13.42 -8.72
C GLY A 69 -8.20 12.69 -9.27
N LYS A 70 -8.31 11.37 -9.12
CA LYS A 70 -9.47 10.58 -9.53
C LYS A 70 -10.34 10.25 -8.32
N VAL A 71 -11.65 10.27 -8.51
CA VAL A 71 -12.60 9.80 -7.49
C VAL A 71 -12.58 8.28 -7.47
N ILE A 72 -12.36 7.70 -6.29
CA ILE A 72 -12.27 6.23 -6.10
C ILE A 72 -13.38 5.67 -5.20
N GLY A 73 -14.20 6.54 -4.62
CA GLY A 73 -15.26 6.17 -3.68
C GLY A 73 -15.82 7.38 -2.96
N VAL A 74 -16.63 7.13 -1.93
CA VAL A 74 -17.28 8.19 -1.13
C VAL A 74 -17.26 7.82 0.35
N VAL A 75 -17.04 8.81 1.21
CA VAL A 75 -17.35 8.73 2.65
C VAL A 75 -18.67 9.47 2.91
N GLY A 76 -19.59 8.83 3.63
CA GLY A 76 -20.84 9.42 4.06
C GLY A 76 -21.01 9.41 5.57
N ILE A 77 -21.36 10.54 6.19
CA ILE A 77 -21.72 10.60 7.62
C ILE A 77 -23.18 11.03 7.76
N SER A 78 -23.99 10.20 8.40
CA SER A 78 -25.39 10.53 8.71
C SER A 78 -25.47 11.55 9.86
N GLY A 79 -26.37 12.51 9.78
CA GLY A 79 -26.61 13.53 10.81
C GLY A 79 -27.00 14.87 10.20
N ASP A 80 -27.11 15.91 11.02
CA ASP A 80 -27.26 17.28 10.53
C ASP A 80 -25.98 17.68 9.79
N PRO A 81 -26.03 18.04 8.49
CA PRO A 81 -24.86 18.42 7.70
C PRO A 81 -23.97 19.48 8.38
N THR A 82 -24.58 20.44 9.09
CA THR A 82 -23.85 21.52 9.78
C THR A 82 -23.01 21.01 10.96
N GLN A 83 -23.45 19.91 11.58
CA GLN A 83 -22.78 19.31 12.74
C GLN A 83 -21.76 18.25 12.33
N VAL A 84 -22.03 17.52 11.24
CA VAL A 84 -21.19 16.37 10.84
C VAL A 84 -20.07 16.73 9.86
N LYS A 85 -20.10 17.92 9.26
CA LYS A 85 -19.16 18.33 8.21
C LYS A 85 -17.69 18.16 8.57
N GLN A 86 -17.27 18.69 9.72
CA GLN A 86 -15.87 18.62 10.16
C GLN A 86 -15.40 17.17 10.37
N TYR A 87 -16.25 16.32 10.94
CA TYR A 87 -15.95 14.90 11.09
C TYR A 87 -15.82 14.22 9.73
N ALA A 88 -16.67 14.57 8.77
CA ALA A 88 -16.67 13.97 7.45
C ALA A 88 -15.43 14.35 6.63
N GLU A 89 -14.96 15.59 6.77
CA GLU A 89 -13.69 16.04 6.20
C GLU A 89 -12.49 15.29 6.80
N LEU A 90 -12.46 15.08 8.12
CA LEU A 90 -11.40 14.30 8.78
C LEU A 90 -11.40 12.82 8.37
N VAL A 91 -12.59 12.20 8.29
CA VAL A 91 -12.71 10.81 7.84
C VAL A 91 -12.30 10.68 6.37
N LYS A 92 -12.70 11.62 5.51
CA LYS A 92 -12.24 11.68 4.12
C LYS A 92 -10.71 11.74 4.06
N MET A 93 -10.10 12.70 4.73
CA MET A 93 -8.63 12.86 4.74
C MET A 93 -7.93 11.58 5.23
N THR A 94 -8.46 10.96 6.28
CA THR A 94 -7.92 9.69 6.80
C THR A 94 -8.02 8.57 5.77
N ALA A 95 -9.16 8.46 5.07
CA ALA A 95 -9.35 7.45 4.03
C ALA A 95 -8.37 7.66 2.85
N GLU A 96 -8.21 8.90 2.38
CA GLU A 96 -7.26 9.25 1.31
C GLU A 96 -5.82 8.93 1.72
N LEU A 97 -5.41 9.30 2.95
CA LEU A 97 -4.09 8.99 3.49
C LEU A 97 -3.83 7.47 3.59
N ILE A 98 -4.82 6.69 4.03
CA ILE A 98 -4.69 5.22 4.10
C ILE A 98 -4.50 4.63 2.69
N VAL A 99 -5.23 5.14 1.69
CA VAL A 99 -5.08 4.70 0.31
C VAL A 99 -3.69 5.03 -0.23
N GLU A 100 -3.20 6.26 0.01
CA GLU A 100 -1.85 6.67 -0.38
C GLU A 100 -0.78 5.81 0.30
N GLN A 101 -0.91 5.58 1.62
CA GLN A 101 0.01 4.74 2.37
C GLN A 101 0.02 3.31 1.84
N HIS A 102 -1.15 2.73 1.57
CA HIS A 102 -1.25 1.37 1.01
C HIS A 102 -0.58 1.28 -0.35
N ALA A 103 -0.77 2.28 -1.22
CA ALA A 103 -0.13 2.32 -2.53
C ALA A 103 1.40 2.38 -2.43
N LEU A 104 1.94 3.19 -1.51
CA LEU A 104 3.39 3.27 -1.27
C LEU A 104 3.94 1.94 -0.74
N LEU A 105 3.24 1.30 0.21
CA LEU A 105 3.64 0.00 0.74
C LEU A 105 3.64 -1.08 -0.34
N GLU A 106 2.62 -1.11 -1.20
CA GLU A 106 2.58 -2.02 -2.34
C GLU A 106 3.70 -1.74 -3.33
N GLN A 107 3.97 -0.48 -3.66
CA GLN A 107 5.08 -0.10 -4.54
C GLN A 107 6.43 -0.61 -4.00
N GLU A 108 6.70 -0.43 -2.71
CA GLU A 108 7.93 -0.94 -2.08
C GLU A 108 7.97 -2.48 -2.07
N ARG A 109 6.85 -3.16 -1.77
CA ARG A 109 6.76 -4.63 -1.87
C ARG A 109 7.06 -5.13 -3.28
N TRP A 110 6.50 -4.48 -4.29
CA TRP A 110 6.74 -4.81 -5.70
C TRP A 110 8.21 -4.60 -6.06
N ARG A 111 8.79 -3.47 -5.62
CA ARG A 111 10.21 -3.17 -5.84
C ARG A 111 11.12 -4.20 -5.19
N HIS A 112 10.86 -4.59 -3.94
CA HIS A 112 11.62 -5.64 -3.24
C HIS A 112 11.54 -6.98 -3.97
N ARG A 113 10.32 -7.43 -4.30
CA ARG A 113 10.12 -8.69 -5.03
C ARG A 113 10.80 -8.69 -6.40
N TYR A 114 10.74 -7.56 -7.11
CA TYR A 114 11.37 -7.46 -8.42
C TYR A 114 12.90 -7.46 -8.32
N LYS A 115 13.47 -6.83 -7.28
CA LYS A 115 14.91 -6.88 -7.01
C LYS A 115 15.38 -8.28 -6.63
N GLU A 116 14.60 -8.97 -5.83
CA GLU A 116 14.84 -10.36 -5.45
C GLU A 116 14.87 -11.26 -6.70
N GLU A 117 13.86 -11.17 -7.56
CA GLU A 117 13.80 -11.92 -8.82
C GLU A 117 15.01 -11.61 -9.73
N PHE A 118 15.39 -10.33 -9.86
CA PHE A 118 16.61 -9.93 -10.58
C PHE A 118 17.86 -10.65 -10.05
N ILE A 119 18.05 -10.68 -8.72
CA ILE A 119 19.19 -11.37 -8.09
C ILE A 119 19.17 -12.87 -8.39
N LEU A 120 17.99 -13.51 -8.31
CA LEU A 120 17.84 -14.92 -8.59
C LEU A 120 18.18 -15.25 -10.05
N GLN A 121 17.66 -14.46 -10.99
CA GLN A 121 17.94 -14.64 -12.41
C GLN A 121 19.40 -14.39 -12.77
N LEU A 122 20.05 -13.41 -12.10
CA LEU A 122 21.48 -13.16 -12.22
C LEU A 122 22.31 -14.36 -11.74
N LEU A 123 21.94 -14.97 -10.62
CA LEU A 123 22.61 -16.15 -10.07
C LEU A 123 22.42 -17.40 -10.93
N HIS A 124 21.25 -17.55 -11.55
CA HIS A 124 20.98 -18.66 -12.47
C HIS A 124 21.58 -18.45 -13.86
N GLY A 125 22.04 -17.24 -14.19
CA GLY A 125 22.55 -16.90 -15.52
C GLY A 125 21.45 -16.86 -16.60
N ASN A 126 20.22 -16.55 -16.20
CA ASN A 126 19.05 -16.55 -17.08
C ASN A 126 18.86 -15.25 -17.86
N LEU A 127 19.59 -14.19 -17.50
CA LEU A 127 19.50 -12.87 -18.12
C LEU A 127 20.59 -12.67 -19.18
N ASN A 128 20.23 -12.00 -20.27
CA ASN A 128 21.21 -11.46 -21.20
C ASN A 128 21.82 -10.16 -20.65
N TRP A 129 22.93 -9.68 -21.24
CA TRP A 129 23.62 -8.49 -20.74
C TRP A 129 22.68 -7.28 -20.71
N GLN A 130 21.95 -6.99 -21.79
CA GLN A 130 21.05 -5.84 -21.87
C GLN A 130 19.99 -5.82 -20.76
N GLU A 131 19.42 -6.98 -20.42
CA GLU A 131 18.47 -7.11 -19.30
C GLU A 131 19.14 -6.85 -17.95
N ILE A 132 20.38 -7.36 -17.76
CA ILE A 132 21.17 -7.10 -16.56
C ILE A 132 21.43 -5.60 -16.41
N GLU A 133 21.82 -4.92 -17.48
CA GLU A 133 22.12 -3.48 -17.52
C GLU A 133 20.91 -2.64 -17.10
N GLN A 134 19.75 -2.91 -17.71
CA GLN A 134 18.50 -2.19 -17.44
C GLN A 134 18.00 -2.38 -16.02
N GLN A 135 17.97 -3.62 -15.53
CA GLN A 135 17.51 -3.91 -14.17
C GLN A 135 18.52 -3.40 -13.12
N ALA A 136 19.82 -3.50 -13.42
CA ALA A 136 20.85 -2.96 -12.56
C ALA A 136 20.73 -1.44 -12.38
N GLU A 137 20.48 -0.70 -13.46
CA GLU A 137 20.22 0.75 -13.38
C GLU A 137 18.97 1.04 -12.54
N PHE A 138 17.87 0.32 -12.77
CA PHE A 138 16.61 0.51 -12.03
C PHE A 138 16.75 0.28 -10.51
N PHE A 139 17.59 -0.68 -10.10
CA PHE A 139 17.83 -0.99 -8.68
C PHE A 139 19.04 -0.28 -8.07
N SER A 140 19.72 0.59 -8.82
CA SER A 140 21.02 1.17 -8.43
C SER A 140 22.07 0.10 -8.06
N PHE A 141 22.02 -1.05 -8.75
CA PHE A 141 22.91 -2.18 -8.55
C PHE A 141 24.18 -2.02 -9.40
N ASP A 142 25.29 -1.62 -8.79
CA ASP A 142 26.53 -1.30 -9.50
C ASP A 142 27.23 -2.56 -10.06
N LEU A 143 27.17 -2.81 -11.36
CA LEU A 143 27.77 -4.00 -12.00
C LEU A 143 29.30 -4.02 -12.00
N THR A 144 29.97 -2.88 -11.75
CA THR A 144 31.45 -2.80 -11.73
C THR A 144 32.06 -3.40 -10.45
N LYS A 145 31.23 -3.54 -9.42
CA LYS A 145 31.62 -4.07 -8.12
C LYS A 145 31.67 -5.60 -8.12
N SER A 146 32.85 -6.15 -7.84
CA SER A 146 32.99 -7.58 -7.53
C SER A 146 32.18 -7.92 -6.28
N ARG A 147 31.34 -8.95 -6.39
CA ARG A 147 30.47 -9.46 -5.33
C ARG A 147 30.75 -10.93 -5.05
N VAL A 148 30.51 -11.33 -3.81
CA VAL A 148 30.51 -12.73 -3.38
C VAL A 148 29.08 -13.11 -3.05
N ALA A 149 28.62 -14.22 -3.61
CA ALA A 149 27.35 -14.84 -3.24
C ALA A 149 27.58 -15.78 -2.05
N ILE A 150 26.83 -15.57 -0.97
CA ILE A 150 26.84 -16.40 0.24
C ILE A 150 25.47 -17.06 0.35
N LEU A 151 25.44 -18.39 0.28
CA LEU A 151 24.23 -19.17 0.47
C LEU A 151 24.09 -19.56 1.95
N ILE A 152 22.99 -19.17 2.57
CA ILE A 152 22.65 -19.49 3.95
C ILE A 152 21.47 -20.44 3.94
N LYS A 153 21.64 -21.63 4.53
CA LYS A 153 20.58 -22.63 4.69
C LYS A 153 20.19 -22.78 6.16
N LEU A 154 18.90 -22.63 6.45
CA LEU A 154 18.30 -22.87 7.76
C LEU A 154 18.14 -24.38 7.97
N LEU A 155 18.73 -24.90 9.04
CA LEU A 155 18.63 -26.34 9.38
C LEU A 155 17.24 -26.71 9.96
N HIS A 156 16.58 -25.75 10.60
CA HIS A 156 15.25 -25.91 11.19
C HIS A 156 14.35 -24.75 10.73
N PRO A 157 13.88 -24.78 9.47
CA PRO A 157 13.15 -23.66 8.89
C PRO A 157 11.73 -23.55 9.48
N ASN A 158 11.35 -22.32 9.82
CA ASN A 158 9.97 -21.89 10.01
C ASN A 158 9.85 -20.44 9.53
N SER A 159 8.61 -19.96 9.34
CA SER A 159 8.34 -18.60 8.84
C SER A 159 9.05 -17.53 9.66
N ASP A 160 9.00 -17.66 10.98
CA ASP A 160 9.47 -16.63 11.90
C ASP A 160 10.99 -16.54 11.91
N SER A 161 11.66 -17.69 11.83
CA SER A 161 13.13 -17.80 11.80
C SER A 161 13.70 -17.30 10.49
N LEU A 162 13.04 -17.59 9.36
CA LEU A 162 13.40 -17.05 8.06
C LEU A 162 13.22 -15.53 8.04
N GLN A 163 12.08 -15.04 8.51
CA GLN A 163 11.81 -13.60 8.58
C GLN A 163 12.80 -12.87 9.49
N HIS A 164 13.14 -13.46 10.64
CA HIS A 164 14.14 -12.90 11.55
C HIS A 164 15.53 -12.82 10.90
N LEU A 165 15.94 -13.86 10.18
CA LEU A 165 17.20 -13.89 9.44
C LEU A 165 17.24 -12.80 8.35
N ILE A 166 16.18 -12.68 7.55
CA ILE A 166 16.09 -11.66 6.49
C ILE A 166 16.18 -10.26 7.09
N ASN A 167 15.38 -9.98 8.13
CA ASN A 167 15.39 -8.68 8.81
C ASN A 167 16.76 -8.32 9.38
N TYR A 168 17.53 -9.32 9.86
CA TYR A 168 18.90 -9.11 10.31
C TYR A 168 19.83 -8.82 9.12
N LEU A 169 19.78 -9.60 8.05
CA LEU A 169 20.67 -9.45 6.90
C LEU A 169 20.41 -8.18 6.08
N GLU A 170 19.19 -7.66 6.09
CA GLU A 170 18.81 -6.43 5.39
C GLU A 170 19.12 -5.14 6.17
N GLN A 171 19.74 -5.24 7.35
CA GLN A 171 20.12 -4.05 8.10
C GLN A 171 21.07 -3.14 7.28
N PRO A 172 20.84 -1.81 7.27
CA PRO A 172 21.60 -0.87 6.45
C PRO A 172 23.13 -0.92 6.68
N GLU A 173 23.56 -1.31 7.88
CA GLU A 173 24.97 -1.44 8.25
C GLU A 173 25.75 -2.47 7.43
N PHE A 174 25.08 -3.48 6.88
CA PHE A 174 25.75 -4.55 6.12
C PHE A 174 26.02 -4.18 4.67
N ALA A 175 25.32 -3.18 4.12
CA ALA A 175 25.45 -2.74 2.72
C ALA A 175 25.49 -3.92 1.72
N GLN A 176 24.55 -4.86 1.86
CA GLN A 176 24.47 -6.08 1.07
C GLN A 176 23.07 -6.25 0.47
N ASP A 177 22.97 -7.01 -0.62
CA ASP A 177 21.69 -7.36 -1.23
C ASP A 177 21.29 -8.78 -0.80
N VAL A 178 20.00 -8.99 -0.51
CA VAL A 178 19.47 -10.26 0.00
C VAL A 178 18.36 -10.74 -0.92
N ALA A 179 18.30 -12.05 -1.18
CA ALA A 179 17.22 -12.69 -1.91
C ALA A 179 16.89 -14.05 -1.30
N ILE A 180 15.63 -14.45 -1.30
CA ILE A 180 15.16 -15.75 -0.80
C ILE A 180 15.15 -16.73 -1.98
N LEU A 181 15.85 -17.85 -1.83
CA LEU A 181 15.88 -18.91 -2.84
C LEU A 181 14.77 -19.94 -2.61
N SER A 182 14.45 -20.21 -1.35
CA SER A 182 13.38 -21.12 -0.95
C SER A 182 13.01 -20.91 0.53
N LEU A 183 12.05 -21.69 1.05
CA LEU A 183 11.61 -21.62 2.44
C LEU A 183 12.71 -21.88 3.48
N ASP A 184 13.87 -22.42 3.08
CA ASP A 184 15.00 -22.70 3.96
C ASP A 184 16.32 -22.06 3.50
N GLN A 185 16.35 -21.33 2.39
CA GLN A 185 17.58 -20.79 1.82
C GLN A 185 17.47 -19.32 1.46
N VAL A 186 18.48 -18.56 1.86
CA VAL A 186 18.67 -17.14 1.55
C VAL A 186 20.04 -16.97 0.92
N VAL A 187 20.13 -16.14 -0.12
CA VAL A 187 21.40 -15.72 -0.70
C VAL A 187 21.68 -14.26 -0.35
N VAL A 188 22.92 -14.00 0.03
CA VAL A 188 23.44 -12.66 0.28
C VAL A 188 24.48 -12.35 -0.79
N LEU A 189 24.27 -11.27 -1.53
CA LEU A 189 25.28 -10.69 -2.40
C LEU A 189 26.02 -9.60 -1.65
N LYS A 190 27.24 -9.92 -1.22
CA LYS A 190 28.10 -8.99 -0.51
C LYS A 190 29.14 -8.41 -1.46
N HIS A 191 29.19 -7.07 -1.57
CA HIS A 191 30.29 -6.43 -2.27
C HIS A 191 31.60 -6.64 -1.49
N ARG A 192 32.67 -6.94 -2.23
CA ARG A 192 34.00 -7.00 -1.67
C ARG A 192 34.45 -5.58 -1.32
N LEU A 193 34.43 -5.22 -0.03
CA LEU A 193 35.11 -4.01 0.42
C LEU A 193 36.60 -4.14 0.03
N CYS A 194 37.02 -3.38 -0.98
CA CYS A 194 38.43 -3.20 -1.27
C CYS A 194 39.06 -2.43 -0.11
N GLN A 195 39.45 -3.11 0.96
CA GLN A 195 40.61 -2.65 1.72
C GLN A 195 41.84 -2.99 0.87
N PRO A 196 42.65 -2.01 0.44
CA PRO A 196 43.96 -2.32 -0.06
C PRO A 196 44.75 -2.86 1.13
N TYR A 197 44.89 -4.18 1.23
CA TYR A 197 46.01 -4.76 1.94
C TYR A 197 47.27 -4.23 1.24
N PHE A 198 47.87 -3.19 1.81
CA PHE A 198 49.29 -2.96 1.64
C PHE A 198 49.98 -4.16 2.28
N LEU A 199 50.18 -5.19 1.45
CA LEU A 199 51.33 -6.06 1.54
C LEU A 199 52.56 -5.17 1.34
N SER A 200 53.20 -4.78 2.44
CA SER A 200 54.60 -4.38 2.40
C SER A 200 55.33 -5.09 3.53
N LYS A 201 55.96 -6.20 3.12
CA LYS A 201 57.21 -6.82 3.58
C LYS A 201 57.52 -6.84 5.07
#